data_AF-A0A2A2W634-F1
#
_entry.id   AF-A0A2A2W634-F1
#
_cell.length_a   1.000
_cell.length_b   1.000
_cell.length_c   1.000
_cell.angle_alpha   90.00
_cell.angle_beta   90.00
_cell.angle_gamma   90.00
#
_symmetry.space_group_name_H-M   'P 1'
#
loop_
_entity.id
_entity.type
_entity.pdbx_description
1 polymer ?
#
loop_
_entity_poly.entity_id
_entity_poly.type
_entity_poly.pdbx_seq_one_letter_code
_entity_poly.pdbx_strand_id
1 'polypeptide(L)'
;MIENYSSFSPDPVEHTANLSHLFSDYAELLALLANGDEFSRADLVKRFESFDLKVPEISAEFAGPAFDHERSAAEEDDAFDNWSLQVYQHLEWRQHLLSDDYPFQVADGSIQLASNLSERQELYLMLLLCSNLAYFKKVMPILTSDFEQVAFESFRNYMPKSAIVKQVGKNSDFDGFARDKITDLAYEMDVDIDDHEVQRVLGTQDGGLDIVAWIPFRDRYANLQVIFGQCACGEKWGLKQNETRRFDCSYLKIKKVNAMHAMFVPRGLSRNGDVFEANEITNSLLFDRGRILQFIYDTNFYSGLNSKEIVSFFIQFQEDVV
;
A
#
# COMPACT_ATOMS: atom_id res chain seq x y z
N MET A 1 -15.98 13.67 11.81
CA MET A 1 -15.63 13.14 10.47
C MET A 1 -16.05 11.68 10.32
N ILE A 2 -15.70 10.83 11.29
CA ILE A 2 -16.02 9.40 11.35
C ILE A 2 -17.53 9.13 11.44
N GLU A 3 -18.31 9.98 12.12
CA GLU A 3 -19.79 9.87 12.26
C GLU A 3 -20.57 9.76 10.93
N ASN A 4 -19.96 10.11 9.80
CA ASN A 4 -20.57 9.95 8.48
C ASN A 4 -20.52 8.52 7.93
N TYR A 5 -19.80 7.62 8.58
CA TYR A 5 -19.71 6.21 8.22
C TYR A 5 -20.76 5.36 8.96
N SER A 6 -21.72 5.97 9.66
CA SER A 6 -22.77 5.27 10.38
C SER A 6 -23.66 4.37 9.52
N SER A 7 -23.70 4.58 8.20
CA SER A 7 -24.41 3.75 7.21
C SER A 7 -23.48 3.26 6.10
N PHE A 8 -22.21 2.95 6.44
CA PHE A 8 -21.20 2.58 5.46
C PHE A 8 -21.36 1.13 4.98
N SER A 9 -21.51 0.98 3.67
CA SER A 9 -21.56 -0.30 2.97
C SER A 9 -20.69 -0.20 1.71
N PRO A 10 -19.57 -0.95 1.61
CA PRO A 10 -18.71 -0.86 0.44
C PRO A 10 -19.24 -1.76 -0.70
N ASP A 11 -19.55 -1.15 -1.83
CA ASP A 11 -19.87 -1.85 -3.08
C ASP A 11 -18.58 -2.42 -3.71
N PRO A 12 -18.59 -3.64 -4.26
CA PRO A 12 -17.44 -4.20 -4.97
C PRO A 12 -17.12 -3.36 -6.21
N VAL A 13 -15.83 -3.14 -6.48
CA VAL A 13 -15.40 -2.33 -7.64
C VAL A 13 -15.10 -3.23 -8.84
N GLU A 14 -15.81 -3.03 -9.95
CA GLU A 14 -15.76 -3.90 -11.15
C GLU A 14 -14.33 -4.15 -11.66
N HIS A 15 -13.46 -3.14 -11.73
CA HIS A 15 -12.09 -3.34 -12.21
C HIS A 15 -11.21 -4.14 -11.24
N THR A 16 -11.56 -4.20 -9.95
CA THR A 16 -10.86 -5.03 -8.96
C THR A 16 -11.32 -6.47 -8.96
N ALA A 17 -12.52 -6.75 -9.48
CA ALA A 17 -13.04 -8.12 -9.60
C ALA A 17 -12.09 -9.01 -10.41
N ASN A 18 -11.49 -8.45 -11.46
CA ASN A 18 -10.56 -9.15 -12.34
C ASN A 18 -9.22 -9.54 -11.69
N LEU A 19 -8.93 -9.03 -10.50
CA LEU A 19 -7.67 -9.23 -9.80
C LEU A 19 -7.97 -9.83 -8.41
N SER A 20 -7.91 -11.17 -8.32
CA SER A 20 -8.25 -11.93 -7.11
C SER A 20 -7.49 -11.44 -5.87
N HIS A 21 -6.24 -10.99 -6.01
CA HIS A 21 -5.44 -10.44 -4.90
C HIS A 21 -5.94 -9.08 -4.41
N LEU A 22 -6.50 -8.24 -5.29
CA LEU A 22 -7.17 -6.99 -4.89
C LEU A 22 -8.53 -7.28 -4.26
N PHE A 23 -9.25 -8.26 -4.78
CA PHE A 23 -10.52 -8.67 -4.19
C PHE A 23 -10.34 -9.33 -2.81
N SER A 24 -9.16 -9.88 -2.52
CA SER A 24 -8.80 -10.33 -1.17
C SER A 24 -8.77 -9.18 -0.17
N ASP A 25 -8.32 -7.97 -0.57
CA ASP A 25 -8.45 -6.77 0.28
C ASP A 25 -9.92 -6.39 0.52
N TYR A 26 -10.78 -6.59 -0.46
CA TYR A 26 -12.21 -6.35 -0.30
C TYR A 26 -12.85 -7.36 0.67
N ALA A 27 -12.51 -8.65 0.57
CA ALA A 27 -12.97 -9.67 1.52
C ALA A 27 -12.51 -9.38 2.96
N GLU A 28 -11.26 -8.96 3.15
CA GLU A 28 -10.75 -8.51 4.46
C GLU A 28 -11.51 -7.28 4.98
N LEU A 29 -11.85 -6.34 4.09
CA LEU A 29 -12.65 -5.17 4.47
C LEU A 29 -14.06 -5.59 4.91
N LEU A 30 -14.72 -6.53 4.21
CA LEU A 30 -16.02 -7.05 4.62
C LEU A 30 -15.94 -7.78 5.97
N ALA A 31 -14.90 -8.58 6.19
CA ALA A 31 -14.67 -9.25 7.48
C ALA A 31 -14.45 -8.26 8.64
N LEU A 32 -13.80 -7.12 8.38
CA LEU A 32 -13.68 -6.03 9.36
C LEU A 32 -15.06 -5.44 9.71
N LEU A 33 -15.92 -5.25 8.71
CA LEU A 33 -17.26 -4.65 8.90
C LEU A 33 -18.31 -5.63 9.43
N ALA A 34 -18.00 -6.93 9.43
CA ALA A 34 -18.83 -7.97 10.05
C ALA A 34 -18.79 -7.94 11.58
N ASN A 35 -17.99 -7.06 12.20
CA ASN A 35 -17.91 -6.87 13.65
C ASN A 35 -17.62 -8.16 14.44
N GLY A 36 -16.74 -9.00 13.90
CA GLY A 36 -16.39 -10.29 14.49
C GLY A 36 -17.31 -11.45 14.10
N ASP A 37 -18.36 -11.22 13.30
CA ASP A 37 -19.08 -12.32 12.65
C ASP A 37 -18.23 -12.96 11.54
N GLU A 38 -18.49 -14.23 11.27
CA GLU A 38 -17.82 -15.00 10.22
C GLU A 38 -18.36 -14.58 8.84
N PHE A 39 -17.46 -14.28 7.91
CA PHE A 39 -17.81 -13.98 6.53
C PHE A 39 -17.37 -15.13 5.63
N SER A 40 -18.32 -15.81 4.99
CA SER A 40 -18.05 -17.04 4.22
C SER A 40 -17.85 -16.79 2.73
N ARG A 41 -17.30 -17.79 2.02
CA ARG A 41 -17.27 -17.78 0.55
C ARG A 41 -18.65 -17.64 -0.06
N ALA A 42 -19.68 -18.24 0.53
CA ALA A 42 -21.05 -18.11 0.06
C ALA A 42 -21.58 -16.68 0.18
N ASP A 43 -21.16 -15.92 1.20
CA ASP A 43 -21.55 -14.53 1.37
C ASP A 43 -20.86 -13.62 0.36
N LEU A 44 -19.59 -13.93 0.04
CA LEU A 44 -18.86 -13.27 -1.06
C LEU A 44 -19.58 -13.47 -2.40
N VAL A 45 -20.04 -14.70 -2.68
CA VAL A 45 -20.79 -15.05 -3.89
C VAL A 45 -22.07 -14.22 -4.00
N LYS A 46 -22.92 -14.28 -2.97
CA LYS A 46 -24.19 -13.54 -2.94
C LYS A 46 -23.98 -12.04 -3.13
N ARG A 47 -22.93 -11.49 -2.51
CA ARG A 47 -22.63 -10.07 -2.64
C ARG A 47 -22.26 -9.75 -4.07
N PHE A 48 -21.39 -10.52 -4.70
CA PHE A 48 -21.03 -10.32 -6.11
C PHE A 48 -22.24 -10.37 -7.05
N GLU A 49 -23.10 -11.38 -6.89
CA GLU A 49 -24.34 -11.54 -7.67
C GLU A 49 -25.28 -10.34 -7.50
N SER A 50 -25.38 -9.79 -6.28
CA SER A 50 -26.26 -8.65 -5.99
C SER A 50 -25.86 -7.35 -6.73
N PHE A 51 -24.60 -7.25 -7.17
CA PHE A 51 -24.07 -6.09 -7.90
C PHE A 51 -23.98 -6.30 -9.41
N ASP A 52 -24.51 -7.41 -9.95
CA ASP A 52 -24.51 -7.75 -11.38
C ASP A 52 -23.10 -7.64 -12.02
N LEU A 53 -22.08 -8.00 -11.24
CA LEU A 53 -20.70 -7.98 -11.70
C LEU A 53 -20.43 -9.17 -12.60
N LYS A 54 -19.63 -8.96 -13.66
CA LYS A 54 -19.21 -10.05 -14.54
C LYS A 54 -18.07 -10.84 -13.90
N VAL A 55 -18.17 -12.16 -13.96
CA VAL A 55 -17.08 -13.05 -13.57
C VAL A 55 -15.85 -12.68 -14.40
N PRO A 56 -14.67 -12.51 -13.77
CA PRO A 56 -13.44 -12.27 -14.50
C PRO A 56 -13.23 -13.32 -15.58
N GLU A 57 -12.82 -12.89 -16.77
CA GLU A 57 -12.18 -13.81 -17.69
C GLU A 57 -10.92 -14.33 -16.98
N ILE A 58 -10.94 -15.60 -16.53
CA ILE A 58 -9.77 -16.33 -16.05
C ILE A 58 -8.84 -16.58 -17.25
N SER A 59 -8.32 -15.52 -17.87
CA SER A 59 -7.41 -15.62 -19.01
C SER A 59 -6.88 -14.26 -19.43
N ALA A 60 -5.75 -13.84 -18.84
CA ALA A 60 -4.84 -12.92 -19.52
C ALA A 60 -3.35 -13.29 -19.37
N GLU A 61 -2.97 -14.22 -18.48
CA GLU A 61 -1.56 -14.64 -18.39
C GLU A 61 -1.21 -15.85 -19.28
N PHE A 62 -2.19 -16.61 -19.80
CA PHE A 62 -1.92 -17.83 -20.58
C PHE A 62 -2.81 -18.11 -21.79
N ALA A 63 -3.79 -17.26 -22.12
CA ALA A 63 -4.63 -17.51 -23.29
C ALA A 63 -4.11 -16.77 -24.53
N GLY A 64 -3.96 -17.51 -25.63
CA GLY A 64 -3.80 -16.96 -26.97
C GLY A 64 -5.03 -16.15 -27.41
N PRO A 65 -5.13 -15.76 -28.70
CA PRO A 65 -6.14 -14.81 -29.16
C PRO A 65 -7.55 -15.25 -28.78
N ALA A 66 -8.24 -14.38 -28.04
CA ALA A 66 -9.61 -14.56 -27.57
C ALA A 66 -10.55 -14.80 -28.76
N PHE A 67 -11.21 -15.95 -28.75
CA PHE A 67 -12.44 -16.14 -29.51
C PHE A 67 -13.58 -15.74 -28.58
N ASP A 68 -14.45 -14.83 -29.04
CA ASP A 68 -15.74 -14.52 -28.40
C ASP A 68 -16.58 -15.80 -28.38
N HIS A 69 -16.45 -16.59 -27.32
CA HIS A 69 -17.31 -17.71 -27.02
C HIS A 69 -18.21 -17.27 -25.88
N GLU A 70 -19.51 -17.10 -26.15
CA GLU A 70 -20.50 -16.91 -25.09
C GLU A 70 -20.42 -18.12 -24.15
N ARG A 71 -20.22 -17.87 -22.85
CA ARG A 71 -20.23 -18.90 -21.82
C ARG A 71 -21.66 -19.36 -21.58
N SER A 72 -21.83 -20.66 -21.38
CA SER A 72 -23.06 -21.20 -20.81
C SER A 72 -23.15 -20.86 -19.32
N ALA A 73 -24.36 -20.85 -18.76
CA ALA A 73 -24.57 -20.60 -17.33
C ALA A 73 -23.72 -21.53 -16.43
N ALA A 74 -23.54 -22.80 -16.82
CA ALA A 74 -22.68 -23.73 -16.07
C ALA A 74 -21.19 -23.34 -16.10
N GLU A 75 -20.71 -22.79 -17.21
CA GLU A 75 -19.32 -22.30 -17.34
C GLU A 75 -19.10 -21.00 -16.55
N GLU A 76 -20.16 -20.18 -16.40
CA GLU A 76 -20.13 -18.98 -15.54
C GLU A 76 -20.07 -19.37 -14.07
N ASP A 77 -20.92 -20.31 -13.63
CA ASP A 77 -20.92 -20.84 -12.26
C ASP A 77 -19.55 -21.44 -11.89
N ASP A 78 -18.98 -22.30 -12.74
CA ASP A 78 -17.67 -22.92 -12.52
C ASP A 78 -16.55 -21.87 -12.45
N ALA A 79 -16.60 -20.85 -13.30
CA ALA A 79 -15.61 -19.77 -13.30
C ALA A 79 -15.70 -18.95 -12.00
N PHE A 80 -16.90 -18.70 -11.51
CA PHE A 80 -17.12 -17.96 -10.29
C PHE A 80 -16.64 -18.74 -9.05
N ASP A 81 -16.92 -20.04 -9.03
CA ASP A 81 -16.44 -20.94 -8.00
C ASP A 81 -14.91 -21.01 -7.94
N ASN A 82 -14.25 -21.08 -9.10
CA ASN A 82 -12.80 -21.07 -9.17
C ASN A 82 -12.20 -19.72 -8.73
N TRP A 83 -12.80 -18.60 -9.15
CA TRP A 83 -12.33 -17.27 -8.75
C TRP A 83 -12.48 -17.05 -7.24
N SER A 84 -13.63 -17.40 -6.66
CA SER A 84 -13.86 -17.26 -5.21
C SER A 84 -12.92 -18.17 -4.41
N LEU A 85 -12.61 -19.37 -4.92
CA LEU A 85 -11.58 -20.23 -4.35
C LEU A 85 -10.19 -19.56 -4.37
N GLN A 86 -9.81 -18.88 -5.47
CA GLN A 86 -8.53 -18.17 -5.55
C GLN A 86 -8.43 -17.03 -4.54
N VAL A 87 -9.51 -16.27 -4.34
CA VAL A 87 -9.57 -15.23 -3.30
C VAL A 87 -9.26 -15.83 -1.92
N TYR A 88 -9.92 -16.93 -1.54
CA TYR A 88 -9.68 -17.56 -0.24
C TYR A 88 -8.29 -18.17 -0.12
N GLN A 89 -7.73 -18.74 -1.19
CA GLN A 89 -6.33 -19.19 -1.21
C GLN A 89 -5.35 -18.04 -0.96
N HIS A 90 -5.65 -16.82 -1.44
CA HIS A 90 -4.83 -15.65 -1.13
C HIS A 90 -4.97 -15.21 0.32
N LEU A 91 -6.17 -15.28 0.91
CA LEU A 91 -6.38 -15.00 2.34
C LEU A 91 -5.62 -15.99 3.22
N GLU A 92 -5.70 -17.29 2.92
CA GLU A 92 -4.93 -18.34 3.60
C GLU A 92 -3.41 -18.11 3.47
N TRP A 93 -2.96 -17.74 2.28
CA TRP A 93 -1.55 -17.40 2.05
C TRP A 93 -1.10 -16.19 2.89
N ARG A 94 -1.93 -15.14 2.98
CA ARG A 94 -1.64 -13.95 3.81
C ARG A 94 -1.57 -14.31 5.29
N GLN A 95 -2.51 -15.12 5.77
CA GLN A 95 -2.48 -15.66 7.14
C GLN A 95 -1.17 -16.40 7.42
N HIS A 96 -0.72 -17.25 6.48
CA HIS A 96 0.54 -17.96 6.64
C HIS A 96 1.76 -17.03 6.61
N LEU A 97 1.82 -16.12 5.64
CA LEU A 97 2.94 -15.21 5.41
C LEU A 97 3.15 -14.25 6.59
N LEU A 98 2.06 -13.73 7.15
CA LEU A 98 2.09 -12.67 8.17
C LEU A 98 1.96 -13.22 9.59
N SER A 99 1.49 -14.47 9.75
CA SER A 99 1.38 -15.13 11.05
C SER A 99 0.66 -14.23 12.08
N ASP A 100 1.31 -13.90 13.20
CA ASP A 100 0.74 -13.10 14.30
C ASP A 100 0.34 -11.67 13.89
N ASP A 101 0.87 -11.16 12.77
CA ASP A 101 0.57 -9.82 12.26
C ASP A 101 -0.74 -9.77 11.45
N TYR A 102 -1.28 -10.92 11.06
CA TYR A 102 -2.54 -10.99 10.33
C TYR A 102 -3.71 -10.86 11.32
N PRO A 103 -4.63 -9.89 11.15
CA PRO A 103 -5.72 -9.64 12.10
C PRO A 103 -6.92 -10.58 11.91
N PHE A 104 -6.88 -11.46 10.90
CA PHE A 104 -7.99 -12.34 10.56
C PHE A 104 -7.65 -13.81 10.78
N GLN A 105 -8.68 -14.59 11.09
CA GLN A 105 -8.64 -16.04 11.06
C GLN A 105 -9.35 -16.52 9.80
N VAL A 106 -8.66 -17.33 9.01
CA VAL A 106 -9.12 -17.91 7.76
C VAL A 106 -9.11 -19.43 7.94
N ALA A 107 -10.29 -20.03 7.90
CA ALA A 107 -10.50 -21.46 8.05
C ALA A 107 -11.77 -21.88 7.32
N ASP A 108 -11.84 -23.12 6.82
CA ASP A 108 -13.06 -23.72 6.27
C ASP A 108 -13.81 -22.87 5.22
N GLY A 109 -13.10 -22.03 4.46
CA GLY A 109 -13.71 -21.15 3.45
C GLY A 109 -14.42 -19.92 4.02
N SER A 110 -14.03 -19.48 5.21
CA SER A 110 -14.48 -18.24 5.83
C SER A 110 -13.32 -17.40 6.36
N ILE A 111 -13.62 -16.13 6.63
CA ILE A 111 -12.72 -15.16 7.22
C ILE A 111 -13.42 -14.44 8.36
N GLN A 112 -12.73 -14.27 9.49
CA GLN A 112 -13.26 -13.63 10.69
C GLN A 112 -12.20 -12.72 11.32
N LEU A 113 -12.60 -11.55 11.80
CA LEU A 113 -11.72 -10.65 12.56
C LEU A 113 -11.42 -11.24 13.96
N ALA A 114 -10.14 -11.23 14.36
CA ALA A 114 -9.76 -11.66 15.70
C ALA A 114 -10.26 -10.69 16.80
N SER A 115 -10.66 -11.22 17.95
CA SER A 115 -11.30 -10.45 19.02
C SER A 115 -10.36 -9.58 19.87
N ASN A 116 -9.07 -9.91 19.93
CA ASN A 116 -8.06 -9.16 20.70
C ASN A 116 -6.89 -8.81 19.78
N LEU A 117 -6.99 -7.67 19.11
CA LEU A 117 -5.99 -7.21 18.15
C LEU A 117 -4.78 -6.61 18.89
N SER A 118 -3.59 -6.98 18.43
CA SER A 118 -2.35 -6.30 18.77
C SER A 118 -2.21 -4.99 17.97
N GLU A 119 -1.35 -4.07 18.43
CA GLU A 119 -1.08 -2.85 17.67
C GLU A 119 -0.52 -3.11 16.26
N ARG A 120 0.17 -4.24 16.05
CA ARG A 120 0.66 -4.66 14.73
C ARG A 120 -0.48 -5.10 13.82
N GLN A 121 -1.46 -5.80 14.37
CA GLN A 121 -2.69 -6.17 13.69
C GLN A 121 -3.55 -4.93 13.38
N GLU A 122 -3.60 -3.95 14.28
CA GLU A 122 -4.25 -2.67 13.98
C GLU A 122 -3.52 -1.88 12.87
N LEU A 123 -2.18 -1.90 12.85
CA LEU A 123 -1.40 -1.34 11.74
C LEU A 123 -1.70 -2.06 10.42
N TYR A 124 -1.89 -3.38 10.44
CA TYR A 124 -2.37 -4.11 9.26
C TYR A 124 -3.70 -3.54 8.77
N LEU A 125 -4.67 -3.37 9.67
CA LEU A 125 -5.98 -2.81 9.32
C LEU A 125 -5.86 -1.38 8.79
N MET A 126 -5.00 -0.55 9.37
CA MET A 126 -4.72 0.79 8.83
C MET A 126 -4.23 0.72 7.38
N LEU A 127 -3.29 -0.18 7.07
CA LEU A 127 -2.80 -0.39 5.70
C LEU A 127 -3.90 -0.93 4.79
N LEU A 128 -4.80 -1.78 5.29
CA LEU A 128 -5.97 -2.23 4.54
C LEU A 128 -6.93 -1.07 4.19
N LEU A 129 -7.17 -0.13 5.12
CA LEU A 129 -7.94 1.08 4.83
C LEU A 129 -7.22 1.96 3.79
N CYS A 130 -5.89 2.06 3.88
CA CYS A 130 -5.07 2.79 2.91
C CYS A 130 -5.01 2.15 1.52
N SER A 131 -5.19 0.84 1.37
CA SER A 131 -5.31 0.24 0.02
C SER A 131 -6.68 0.47 -0.61
N ASN A 132 -7.69 0.75 0.22
CA ASN A 132 -9.10 0.89 -0.12
C ASN A 132 -9.61 2.34 -0.06
N LEU A 133 -8.74 3.33 -0.33
CA LEU A 133 -9.07 4.76 -0.20
C LEU A 133 -10.28 5.24 -0.99
N ALA A 134 -10.70 4.52 -2.04
CA ALA A 134 -11.88 4.85 -2.82
C ALA A 134 -13.14 4.96 -1.92
N TYR A 135 -13.22 4.15 -0.87
CA TYR A 135 -14.30 4.17 0.11
C TYR A 135 -14.09 5.22 1.23
N PHE A 136 -12.84 5.60 1.50
CA PHE A 136 -12.46 6.41 2.65
C PHE A 136 -12.18 7.89 2.30
N LYS A 137 -12.83 8.44 1.27
CA LYS A 137 -12.57 9.80 0.74
C LYS A 137 -12.53 10.91 1.79
N LYS A 138 -13.38 10.83 2.82
CA LYS A 138 -13.47 11.86 3.89
C LYS A 138 -12.28 11.84 4.84
N VAL A 139 -11.70 10.67 5.09
CA VAL A 139 -10.55 10.48 5.99
C VAL A 139 -9.25 10.22 5.24
N MET A 140 -9.29 10.15 3.91
CA MET A 140 -8.15 9.95 3.02
C MET A 140 -6.95 10.87 3.33
N PRO A 141 -7.11 12.18 3.62
CA PRO A 141 -5.96 13.02 3.95
C PRO A 141 -5.20 12.57 5.21
N ILE A 142 -5.92 12.00 6.19
CA ILE A 142 -5.35 11.44 7.42
C ILE A 142 -4.65 10.12 7.11
N LEU A 143 -5.36 9.19 6.47
CA LEU A 143 -4.83 7.87 6.10
C LEU A 143 -3.56 7.96 5.24
N THR A 144 -3.53 8.87 4.27
CA THR A 144 -2.34 9.08 3.41
C THR A 144 -1.16 9.68 4.17
N SER A 145 -1.42 10.64 5.07
CA SER A 145 -0.37 11.26 5.88
C SER A 145 0.25 10.28 6.88
N ASP A 146 -0.60 9.49 7.54
CA ASP A 146 -0.13 8.49 8.50
C ASP A 146 0.54 7.31 7.78
N PHE A 147 0.13 6.98 6.55
CA PHE A 147 0.82 5.99 5.74
C PHE A 147 2.26 6.40 5.43
N GLU A 148 2.52 7.67 5.11
CA GLU A 148 3.89 8.19 4.95
C GLU A 148 4.71 7.99 6.23
N GLN A 149 4.12 8.20 7.41
CA GLN A 149 4.78 7.95 8.70
C GLN A 149 5.10 6.47 8.91
N VAL A 150 4.16 5.57 8.63
CA VAL A 150 4.35 4.11 8.75
C VAL A 150 5.41 3.62 7.79
N ALA A 151 5.39 4.10 6.53
CA ALA A 151 6.40 3.78 5.53
C ALA A 151 7.79 4.26 5.94
N PHE A 152 7.90 5.46 6.52
CA PHE A 152 9.15 5.97 7.07
C PHE A 152 9.69 5.10 8.19
N GLU A 153 8.86 4.71 9.16
CA GLU A 153 9.29 3.85 10.28
C GLU A 153 9.75 2.47 9.79
N SER A 154 9.01 1.87 8.85
CA SER A 154 9.41 0.63 8.18
C SER A 154 10.75 0.77 7.46
N PHE A 155 10.93 1.84 6.68
CA PHE A 155 12.14 2.05 5.91
C PHE A 155 13.35 2.35 6.79
N ARG A 156 13.16 3.12 7.86
CA ARG A 156 14.21 3.39 8.86
C ARG A 156 14.76 2.11 9.47
N ASN A 157 13.88 1.14 9.74
CA ASN A 157 14.26 -0.16 10.32
C ASN A 157 14.84 -1.13 9.29
N TYR A 158 14.47 -1.00 8.01
CA TYR A 158 15.10 -1.73 6.90
C TYR A 158 16.55 -1.30 6.68
N MET A 159 16.82 0.00 6.81
CA MET A 159 18.14 0.58 6.55
C MET A 159 19.16 0.20 7.64
N PRO A 160 20.46 0.11 7.29
CA PRO A 160 21.50 -0.17 8.27
C PRO A 160 21.63 1.00 9.27
N LYS A 161 22.11 0.70 10.48
CA LYS A 161 22.30 1.71 11.56
C LYS A 161 23.18 2.90 11.18
N SER A 162 24.03 2.76 10.16
CA SER A 162 24.87 3.84 9.65
C SER A 162 24.15 4.78 8.69
N ALA A 163 22.95 4.43 8.23
CA ALA A 163 22.17 5.26 7.33
C ALA A 163 21.50 6.41 8.09
N ILE A 164 21.38 7.54 7.42
CA ILE A 164 20.50 8.65 7.79
C ILE A 164 19.23 8.48 6.95
N VAL A 165 18.07 8.59 7.60
CA VAL A 165 16.74 8.49 6.96
C VAL A 165 15.94 9.73 7.32
N LYS A 166 15.33 10.36 6.33
CA LYS A 166 14.59 11.62 6.46
C LYS A 166 13.27 11.58 5.72
N GLN A 167 12.29 12.31 6.25
CA GLN A 167 11.02 12.59 5.59
C GLN A 167 11.14 13.88 4.79
N VAL A 168 10.64 13.88 3.56
CA VAL A 168 10.64 15.04 2.64
C VAL A 168 9.22 15.44 2.25
N GLY A 169 8.26 14.52 2.36
CA GLY A 169 6.85 14.68 1.99
C GLY A 169 6.04 15.60 2.92
N LYS A 170 4.85 15.16 3.34
CA LYS A 170 3.97 15.99 4.19
C LYS A 170 4.58 16.28 5.56
N ASN A 171 5.15 15.27 6.18
CA ASN A 171 5.80 15.35 7.49
C ASN A 171 7.30 15.67 7.34
N SER A 172 7.63 16.63 6.48
CA SER A 172 9.01 16.93 6.10
C SER A 172 9.89 17.30 7.30
N ASP A 173 11.11 16.76 7.34
CA ASP A 173 12.21 17.20 8.23
C ASP A 173 12.82 18.53 7.78
N PHE A 174 12.41 19.03 6.61
CA PHE A 174 12.88 20.26 5.97
C PHE A 174 11.76 21.29 5.87
N ASP A 175 12.10 22.56 6.08
CA ASP A 175 11.16 23.68 6.07
C ASP A 175 11.09 24.38 4.70
N GLY A 176 9.99 25.06 4.42
CA GLY A 176 9.85 25.92 3.24
C GLY A 176 9.21 25.25 2.02
N PHE A 177 9.47 25.82 0.85
CA PHE A 177 8.95 25.32 -0.43
C PHE A 177 9.81 24.18 -0.97
N ALA A 178 9.33 23.49 -2.02
CA ALA A 178 10.02 22.32 -2.57
C ALA A 178 11.50 22.59 -2.92
N ARG A 179 11.83 23.77 -3.44
CA ARG A 179 13.21 24.17 -3.73
C ARG A 179 14.09 24.29 -2.48
N ASP A 180 13.49 24.79 -1.39
CA ASP A 180 14.20 25.05 -0.14
C ASP A 180 14.52 23.69 0.49
N LYS A 181 13.53 22.77 0.51
CA LYS A 181 13.73 21.38 0.92
C LYS A 181 14.78 20.62 0.10
N ILE A 182 14.79 20.76 -1.23
CA ILE A 182 15.83 20.15 -2.08
C ILE A 182 17.22 20.69 -1.71
N THR A 183 17.31 21.99 -1.46
CA THR A 183 18.58 22.66 -1.10
C THR A 183 19.06 22.20 0.28
N ASP A 184 18.16 22.13 1.25
CA ASP A 184 18.47 21.67 2.61
C ASP A 184 18.85 20.18 2.63
N LEU A 185 18.16 19.34 1.85
CA LEU A 185 18.51 17.94 1.66
C LEU A 185 19.92 17.79 1.07
N ALA A 186 20.23 18.56 0.02
CA ALA A 186 21.55 18.52 -0.61
C ALA A 186 22.66 18.95 0.37
N TYR A 187 22.38 19.99 1.16
CA TYR A 187 23.29 20.45 2.22
C TYR A 187 23.51 19.38 3.29
N GLU A 188 22.46 18.69 3.74
CA GLU A 188 22.58 17.62 4.74
C GLU A 188 23.32 16.38 4.20
N MET A 189 23.15 16.08 2.91
CA MET A 189 23.83 14.99 2.21
C MET A 189 25.29 15.32 1.83
N ASP A 190 25.72 16.58 1.96
CA ASP A 190 27.00 17.11 1.47
C ASP A 190 27.20 16.87 -0.05
N VAL A 191 26.15 17.17 -0.83
CA VAL A 191 26.13 17.04 -2.30
C VAL A 191 25.81 18.37 -2.97
N ASP A 192 26.41 18.61 -4.13
CA ASP A 192 26.11 19.79 -4.94
C ASP A 192 24.72 19.65 -5.60
N ILE A 193 24.06 20.77 -5.85
CA ILE A 193 22.81 20.83 -6.63
C ILE A 193 23.05 21.29 -8.06
N ASP A 194 22.11 21.01 -8.95
CA ASP A 194 21.96 21.74 -10.21
C ASP A 194 21.07 22.97 -10.01
N ASP A 195 21.69 24.13 -9.78
CA ASP A 195 20.99 25.38 -9.55
C ASP A 195 19.99 25.72 -10.66
N HIS A 196 20.31 25.41 -11.92
CA HIS A 196 19.43 25.74 -13.03
C HIS A 196 18.14 24.92 -13.02
N GLU A 197 18.22 23.63 -12.70
CA GLU A 197 17.05 22.77 -12.57
C GLU A 197 16.26 23.06 -11.29
N VAL A 198 16.94 23.27 -10.16
CA VAL A 198 16.26 23.58 -8.88
C VAL A 198 15.48 24.89 -8.93
N GLN A 199 16.00 25.92 -9.62
CA GLN A 199 15.29 27.20 -9.80
C GLN A 199 14.00 27.08 -10.62
N ARG A 200 13.80 25.99 -11.37
CA ARG A 200 12.58 25.72 -12.15
C ARG A 200 11.51 24.98 -11.35
N VAL A 201 11.84 24.50 -10.15
CA VAL A 201 10.89 23.83 -9.26
C VAL A 201 9.93 24.89 -8.70
N LEU A 202 8.64 24.73 -8.97
CA LEU A 202 7.58 25.62 -8.50
C LEU A 202 6.67 24.89 -7.50
N GLY A 203 6.18 25.63 -6.50
CA GLY A 203 5.16 25.18 -5.57
C GLY A 203 5.70 24.50 -4.30
N THR A 204 4.78 23.85 -3.58
CA THR A 204 5.00 23.22 -2.27
C THR A 204 5.05 21.70 -2.32
N GLN A 205 4.76 21.09 -3.48
CA GLN A 205 4.79 19.63 -3.62
C GLN A 205 6.17 19.18 -4.07
N ASP A 206 6.73 18.22 -3.34
CA ASP A 206 8.16 17.87 -3.33
C ASP A 206 8.60 17.00 -4.51
N GLY A 207 8.02 17.22 -5.69
CA GLY A 207 8.41 16.54 -6.93
C GLY A 207 8.17 15.02 -6.95
N GLY A 208 7.51 14.48 -5.92
CA GLY A 208 7.32 13.04 -5.70
C GLY A 208 8.49 12.38 -4.98
N LEU A 209 8.97 12.99 -3.89
CA LEU A 209 9.85 12.35 -2.91
C LEU A 209 9.24 12.51 -1.53
N ASP A 210 8.98 11.38 -0.87
CA ASP A 210 8.39 11.37 0.47
C ASP A 210 9.42 11.00 1.54
N ILE A 211 10.33 10.08 1.23
CA ILE A 211 11.33 9.55 2.16
C ILE A 211 12.67 9.44 1.44
N VAL A 212 13.77 9.77 2.10
CA VAL A 212 15.12 9.58 1.56
C VAL A 212 16.01 8.92 2.60
N ALA A 213 16.89 8.03 2.15
CA ALA A 213 17.93 7.45 2.99
C ALA A 213 19.28 7.48 2.30
N TRP A 214 20.33 7.73 3.07
CA TRP A 214 21.69 7.66 2.56
C TRP A 214 22.69 7.20 3.61
N ILE A 215 23.84 6.69 3.15
CA ILE A 215 24.93 6.25 4.04
C ILE A 215 26.10 7.23 3.86
N PRO A 216 26.35 8.13 4.83
CA PRO A 216 27.39 9.14 4.71
C PRO A 216 28.80 8.57 4.91
N PHE A 217 29.77 9.15 4.22
CA PHE A 217 31.19 8.93 4.47
C PHE A 217 31.80 10.10 5.24
N ARG A 218 32.85 9.81 6.03
CA ARG A 218 33.54 10.84 6.83
C ARG A 218 34.31 11.85 5.98
N ASP A 219 34.71 11.46 4.78
CA ASP A 219 35.42 12.31 3.83
C ASP A 219 34.49 13.26 3.06
N ARG A 220 33.17 13.10 3.23
CA ARG A 220 32.12 13.92 2.61
C ARG A 220 32.17 13.91 1.09
N TYR A 221 32.76 12.86 0.50
CA TYR A 221 32.75 12.73 -0.95
C TYR A 221 31.36 12.28 -1.41
N ALA A 222 30.77 12.99 -2.36
CA ALA A 222 29.41 12.77 -2.90
C ALA A 222 29.21 11.42 -3.66
N ASN A 223 30.06 10.43 -3.44
CA ASN A 223 29.91 9.04 -3.89
C ASN A 223 29.34 8.21 -2.74
N LEU A 224 28.03 8.31 -2.54
CA LEU A 224 27.36 7.66 -1.43
C LEU A 224 26.13 6.90 -1.90
N GLN A 225 25.78 5.84 -1.18
CA GLN A 225 24.58 5.09 -1.46
C GLN A 225 23.38 5.92 -1.02
N VAL A 226 22.47 6.18 -1.96
CA VAL A 226 21.21 6.89 -1.72
C VAL A 226 20.04 6.01 -2.16
N ILE A 227 18.94 6.13 -1.44
CA ILE A 227 17.65 5.54 -1.80
C ILE A 227 16.58 6.63 -1.69
N PHE A 228 15.84 6.85 -2.77
CA PHE A 228 14.71 7.78 -2.82
C PHE A 228 13.39 7.01 -2.79
N GLY A 229 12.53 7.32 -1.82
CA GLY A 229 11.27 6.64 -1.56
C GLY A 229 10.06 7.50 -1.90
N GLN A 230 9.10 6.90 -2.61
CA GLN A 230 7.76 7.45 -2.84
C GLN A 230 6.71 6.57 -2.16
N CYS A 231 5.74 7.20 -1.49
CA CYS A 231 4.57 6.58 -0.91
C CYS A 231 3.37 6.76 -1.85
N ALA A 232 2.64 5.67 -2.12
CA ALA A 232 1.46 5.71 -2.97
C ALA A 232 0.35 4.79 -2.45
N CYS A 233 -0.77 5.39 -2.06
CA CYS A 233 -1.97 4.65 -1.64
C CYS A 233 -2.99 4.44 -2.77
N GLY A 234 -2.82 5.08 -3.92
CA GLY A 234 -3.77 5.01 -5.03
C GLY A 234 -3.59 3.78 -5.93
N GLU A 235 -4.60 3.49 -6.76
CA GLU A 235 -4.57 2.39 -7.74
C GLU A 235 -3.47 2.57 -8.79
N LYS A 236 -3.22 3.81 -9.22
CA LYS A 236 -2.19 4.14 -10.23
C LYS A 236 -0.81 4.35 -9.61
N TRP A 237 -0.45 3.53 -8.63
CA TRP A 237 0.84 3.61 -7.94
C TRP A 237 1.99 3.33 -8.93
N GLY A 238 1.82 2.41 -9.88
CA GLY A 238 2.84 2.03 -10.86
C GLY A 238 3.44 3.23 -11.62
N LEU A 239 2.60 4.20 -11.98
CA LEU A 239 2.98 5.41 -12.72
C LEU A 239 3.88 6.37 -11.93
N LYS A 240 3.86 6.28 -10.59
CA LYS A 240 4.57 7.21 -9.70
C LYS A 240 6.01 6.79 -9.40
N GLN A 241 6.41 5.57 -9.76
CA GLN A 241 7.75 5.05 -9.46
C GLN A 241 8.89 5.89 -10.04
N ASN A 242 8.63 6.61 -11.13
CA ASN A 242 9.63 7.45 -11.80
C ASN A 242 9.70 8.88 -11.27
N GLU A 243 8.80 9.30 -10.37
CA GLU A 243 8.77 10.68 -9.86
C GLU A 243 10.05 11.03 -9.10
N THR A 244 10.55 10.08 -8.29
CA THR A 244 11.80 10.21 -7.52
C THR A 244 13.07 10.34 -8.39
N ARG A 245 13.04 9.93 -9.68
CA ARG A 245 14.21 9.99 -10.58
C ARG A 245 14.70 11.40 -10.88
N ARG A 246 13.85 12.41 -10.67
CA ARG A 246 14.27 13.80 -10.86
C ARG A 246 15.36 14.20 -9.86
N PHE A 247 15.41 13.56 -8.69
CA PHE A 247 16.37 13.88 -7.66
C PHE A 247 17.79 13.51 -8.04
N ASP A 248 18.05 12.32 -8.58
CA ASP A 248 19.39 11.92 -9.04
C ASP A 248 19.69 12.31 -10.49
N CYS A 249 18.67 12.44 -11.35
CA CYS A 249 18.89 12.82 -12.75
C CYS A 249 19.00 14.33 -12.98
N SER A 250 18.43 15.15 -12.10
CA SER A 250 18.27 16.59 -12.36
C SER A 250 18.65 17.48 -11.19
N TYR A 251 18.33 17.12 -9.94
CA TYR A 251 18.50 18.06 -8.82
C TYR A 251 19.82 17.89 -8.06
N LEU A 252 20.20 16.66 -7.72
CA LEU A 252 21.32 16.34 -6.84
C LEU A 252 22.47 15.71 -7.64
N LYS A 253 23.70 16.21 -7.45
CA LYS A 253 24.90 15.76 -8.17
C LYS A 253 25.63 14.64 -7.42
N ILE A 254 24.99 13.48 -7.33
CA ILE A 254 25.60 12.26 -6.78
C ILE A 254 26.69 11.75 -7.75
N LYS A 255 27.89 11.45 -7.23
CA LYS A 255 29.07 11.15 -8.05
C LYS A 255 29.24 9.65 -8.25
N LYS A 256 29.25 9.21 -9.52
CA LYS A 256 29.69 7.87 -10.00
C LYS A 256 28.84 6.68 -9.51
N VAL A 257 27.73 6.91 -8.82
CA VAL A 257 26.81 5.87 -8.36
C VAL A 257 25.38 6.29 -8.71
N ASN A 258 24.56 5.34 -9.11
CA ASN A 258 23.14 5.58 -9.35
C ASN A 258 22.38 5.44 -8.04
N ALA A 259 21.41 6.32 -7.80
CA ALA A 259 20.52 6.15 -6.66
C ALA A 259 19.64 4.91 -6.85
N MET A 260 19.27 4.29 -5.74
CA MET A 260 18.18 3.34 -5.73
C MET A 260 16.86 4.09 -5.52
N HIS A 261 15.77 3.49 -5.97
CA HIS A 261 14.43 4.02 -5.75
C HIS A 261 13.62 3.00 -4.97
N ALA A 262 12.75 3.46 -4.09
CA ALA A 262 11.84 2.63 -3.31
C ALA A 262 10.41 3.11 -3.52
N MET A 263 9.49 2.15 -3.54
CA MET A 263 8.06 2.40 -3.69
C MET A 263 7.30 1.75 -2.57
N PHE A 264 6.57 2.54 -1.78
CA PHE A 264 5.77 2.08 -0.66
C PHE A 264 4.30 2.07 -1.05
N VAL A 265 3.68 0.90 -0.97
CA VAL A 265 2.26 0.71 -1.28
C VAL A 265 1.57 -0.08 -0.16
N PRO A 266 0.37 0.33 0.28
CA PRO A 266 -0.35 -0.34 1.35
C PRO A 266 -1.05 -1.65 0.91
N ARG A 267 -0.90 -2.05 -0.36
CA ARG A 267 -1.51 -3.24 -0.96
C ARG A 267 -0.75 -4.51 -0.61
N GLY A 268 -1.44 -5.64 -0.49
CA GLY A 268 -0.81 -6.96 -0.35
C GLY A 268 -0.45 -7.55 -1.72
N LEU A 269 0.74 -7.24 -2.23
CA LEU A 269 1.20 -7.67 -3.56
C LEU A 269 2.07 -8.94 -3.51
N SER A 270 2.57 -9.33 -2.34
CA SER A 270 3.41 -10.51 -2.19
C SER A 270 2.67 -11.82 -2.50
N ARG A 271 3.27 -12.64 -3.35
CA ARG A 271 2.84 -14.00 -3.70
C ARG A 271 3.97 -14.98 -3.40
N ASN A 272 3.67 -16.26 -3.23
CA ASN A 272 4.71 -17.27 -2.98
C ASN A 272 5.77 -17.30 -4.10
N GLY A 273 6.95 -16.76 -3.81
CA GLY A 273 8.08 -16.66 -4.74
C GLY A 273 7.93 -15.63 -5.86
N ASP A 274 6.89 -14.78 -5.82
CA ASP A 274 6.58 -13.81 -6.88
C ASP A 274 5.84 -12.58 -6.32
N VAL A 275 5.46 -11.64 -7.19
CA VAL A 275 4.68 -10.45 -6.83
C VAL A 275 3.53 -10.28 -7.83
N PHE A 276 2.33 -9.98 -7.34
CA PHE A 276 1.22 -9.59 -8.19
C PHE A 276 1.54 -8.30 -8.94
N GLU A 277 1.05 -8.18 -10.17
CA GLU A 277 1.30 -7.00 -11.01
C GLU A 277 2.81 -6.77 -11.27
N ALA A 278 3.61 -7.84 -11.37
CA ALA A 278 5.06 -7.75 -11.59
C ALA A 278 5.46 -6.86 -12.79
N ASN A 279 4.63 -6.82 -13.84
CA ASN A 279 4.84 -5.98 -15.02
C ASN A 279 4.72 -4.47 -14.74
N GLU A 280 3.99 -4.08 -13.69
CA GLU A 280 3.89 -2.68 -13.25
C GLU A 280 5.14 -2.25 -12.45
N ILE A 281 5.88 -3.20 -11.88
CA ILE A 281 7.08 -2.92 -11.08
C ILE A 281 8.24 -2.61 -12.03
N THR A 282 8.84 -1.44 -11.84
CA THR A 282 10.00 -0.99 -12.62
C THR A 282 11.28 -1.17 -11.80
N ASN A 283 12.27 -0.28 -11.98
CA ASN A 283 13.55 -0.35 -11.24
C ASN A 283 13.43 0.30 -9.85
N SER A 284 12.51 -0.19 -9.02
CA SER A 284 12.26 0.29 -7.65
C SER A 284 12.14 -0.88 -6.66
N LEU A 285 12.74 -0.72 -5.48
CA LEU A 285 12.53 -1.59 -4.33
C LEU A 285 11.09 -1.44 -3.83
N LEU A 286 10.28 -2.48 -4.00
CA LEU A 286 8.89 -2.45 -3.59
C LEU A 286 8.74 -2.83 -2.11
N PHE A 287 8.05 -1.98 -1.36
CA PHE A 287 7.54 -2.23 -0.01
C PHE A 287 6.01 -2.30 -0.09
N ASP A 288 5.49 -3.52 -0.16
CA ASP A 288 4.06 -3.80 -0.09
C ASP A 288 3.63 -3.95 1.39
N ARG A 289 2.33 -4.18 1.65
CA ARG A 289 1.79 -4.30 3.02
C ARG A 289 2.61 -5.25 3.90
N GLY A 290 2.96 -6.42 3.37
CA GLY A 290 3.69 -7.43 4.12
C GLY A 290 5.12 -7.01 4.45
N ARG A 291 5.85 -6.48 3.45
CA ARG A 291 7.21 -5.95 3.68
C ARG A 291 7.22 -4.74 4.62
N ILE A 292 6.20 -3.88 4.53
CA ILE A 292 6.07 -2.72 5.43
C ILE A 292 5.98 -3.21 6.88
N LEU A 293 5.07 -4.14 7.16
CA LEU A 293 4.86 -4.70 8.51
C LEU A 293 6.07 -5.49 9.01
N GLN A 294 6.74 -6.24 8.13
CA GLN A 294 7.93 -7.02 8.47
C GLN A 294 9.02 -6.17 9.12
N PHE A 295 9.22 -4.93 8.66
CA PHE A 295 10.26 -4.04 9.20
C PHE A 295 9.76 -3.10 10.29
N ILE A 296 8.51 -3.20 10.73
CA ILE A 296 8.09 -2.54 11.96
C ILE A 296 8.41 -3.51 13.10
N TYR A 297 9.14 -3.10 14.13
CA TYR A 297 9.41 -3.96 15.30
C TYR A 297 8.87 -3.36 16.61
N ASP A 298 8.72 -2.04 16.63
CA ASP A 298 8.20 -1.26 17.74
C ASP A 298 7.00 -0.44 17.24
N THR A 299 5.91 -0.46 17.99
CA THR A 299 4.66 0.24 17.69
C THR A 299 4.47 1.50 18.52
N ASN A 300 5.48 1.96 19.28
CA ASN A 300 5.39 3.18 20.09
C ASN A 300 4.93 4.44 19.32
N PHE A 301 5.23 4.53 18.02
CA PHE A 301 4.78 5.64 17.17
C PHE A 301 3.28 5.57 16.84
N TYR A 302 2.69 4.38 16.88
CA TYR A 302 1.32 4.12 16.47
C TYR A 302 0.30 4.88 17.32
N SER A 303 0.55 5.05 18.62
CA SER A 303 -0.31 5.85 19.50
C SER A 303 -0.41 7.33 19.10
N GLY A 304 0.56 7.83 18.32
CA GLY A 304 0.58 9.21 17.83
C GLY A 304 -0.13 9.40 16.48
N LEU A 305 -0.59 8.32 15.83
CA LEU A 305 -1.25 8.38 14.54
C LEU A 305 -2.74 8.72 14.71
N ASN A 306 -3.22 9.68 13.92
CA ASN A 306 -4.64 10.07 13.93
C ASN A 306 -5.54 8.96 13.34
N SER A 307 -4.99 8.11 12.49
CA SER A 307 -5.65 6.95 11.91
C SER A 307 -5.97 5.85 12.92
N LYS A 308 -5.33 5.85 14.10
CA LYS A 308 -5.66 4.90 15.18
C LYS A 308 -7.13 5.01 15.61
N GLU A 309 -7.66 6.23 15.69
CA GLU A 309 -9.08 6.46 16.01
C GLU A 309 -10.01 5.93 14.90
N ILE A 310 -9.57 6.04 13.64
CA ILE A 310 -10.32 5.53 12.48
C ILE A 310 -10.37 4.00 12.52
N VAL A 311 -9.23 3.35 12.76
CA VAL A 311 -9.15 1.89 12.88
C VAL A 311 -10.00 1.40 14.05
N SER A 312 -9.88 2.05 15.22
CA SER A 312 -10.68 1.73 16.41
C SER A 312 -12.18 1.82 16.14
N PHE A 313 -12.62 2.83 15.37
CA PHE A 313 -14.01 2.95 14.96
C PHE A 313 -14.45 1.76 14.10
N PHE A 314 -13.69 1.40 13.06
CA PHE A 314 -14.09 0.32 12.15
C PHE A 314 -14.01 -1.06 12.79
N ILE A 315 -13.16 -1.28 13.80
CA ILE A 315 -13.14 -2.52 14.59
C ILE A 315 -14.47 -2.72 15.34
N GLN A 316 -15.10 -1.64 15.80
CA GLN A 316 -16.37 -1.67 16.55
C GLN A 316 -17.60 -1.44 15.66
N PHE A 317 -17.37 -1.13 14.38
CA PHE A 317 -18.43 -0.83 13.44
C PHE A 317 -19.03 -2.13 12.93
N GLN A 318 -20.36 -2.16 12.86
CA GLN A 318 -21.09 -3.22 12.20
C GLN A 318 -21.85 -2.60 11.03
N GLU A 319 -21.67 -3.16 9.83
CA GLU A 319 -22.48 -2.80 8.68
C GLU A 319 -23.96 -3.13 8.99
N ASP A 320 -24.85 -2.16 8.77
CA ASP A 320 -26.29 -2.43 8.81
C ASP A 320 -26.62 -3.43 7.70
N VAL A 321 -26.96 -4.67 8.08
CA VAL A 321 -27.37 -5.72 7.13
C VAL A 321 -28.63 -5.23 6.39
N VAL A 322 -28.53 -5.11 5.07
CA VAL A 322 -29.69 -4.86 4.17
C VAL A 322 -30.53 -6.12 4.04
#